data_AF-A0A9P4I4G5-F1
#
_entry.id   AF-A0A9P4I4G5-F1
#
_cell.length_a   1.000
_cell.length_b   1.000
_cell.length_c   1.000
_cell.angle_alpha   90.00
_cell.angle_beta   90.00
_cell.angle_gamma   90.00
#
_symmetry.space_group_name_H-M   'P 1'
#
loop_
_entity.id
_entity.type
_entity.pdbx_description
1 polymer ?
#
loop_
_entity_poly.entity_id
_entity_poly.type
_entity_poly.pdbx_seq_one_letter_code
_entity_poly.pdbx_strand_id
1 'polypeptide(L)'
;MTQFAEKKVESRVTRLLKDRELGKANAEADIVNEFLTDYVWDSNVVIRTTWFLRDLYMSSSPGSLYREAFHAAALRSRANQQSLKWMAAEGDNAYGRGLTMLKAALEDPAQVKTDATLAAAFVCGLSELISGFQTKSCLSDNHHHRGRIMLLRMRGVEQLRSPLGSCLYGVFNTKSPDHTRETI
;
A
#
# COMPACT_ATOMS: atom_id res chain seq x y z
N MET A 1 26.93 40.42 -22.08
CA MET A 1 26.67 39.11 -22.73
C MET A 1 26.43 37.98 -21.73
N THR A 2 26.88 38.09 -20.48
CA THR A 2 26.81 37.04 -19.44
C THR A 2 25.39 36.72 -18.95
N GLN A 3 24.56 37.75 -18.76
CA GLN A 3 23.20 37.63 -18.18
C GLN A 3 22.19 36.88 -19.08
N PHE A 4 22.43 36.86 -20.40
CA PHE A 4 21.60 36.13 -21.37
C PHE A 4 21.93 34.64 -21.40
N ALA A 5 23.19 34.28 -21.16
CA ALA A 5 23.62 32.89 -21.09
C ALA A 5 23.11 32.21 -19.83
N GLU A 6 23.13 32.90 -18.68
CA GLU A 6 22.62 32.40 -17.40
C GLU A 6 21.11 32.11 -17.45
N LYS A 7 20.29 33.05 -17.95
CA LYS A 7 18.84 32.82 -18.11
C LYS A 7 18.50 31.63 -19.02
N LYS A 8 19.31 31.37 -20.06
CA LYS A 8 19.12 30.24 -20.98
C LYS A 8 19.51 28.91 -20.36
N VAL A 9 20.52 28.89 -19.50
CA VAL A 9 20.93 27.71 -18.73
C VAL A 9 19.89 27.38 -17.66
N GLU A 10 19.42 28.39 -16.92
CA GLU A 10 18.39 28.24 -15.88
C GLU A 10 17.08 27.70 -16.47
N SER A 11 16.64 28.26 -17.61
CA SER A 11 15.51 27.75 -18.40
C SER A 11 15.66 26.28 -18.81
N ARG A 12 16.85 25.84 -19.21
CA ARG A 12 17.13 24.45 -19.59
C ARG A 12 17.11 23.52 -18.38
N VAL A 13 17.69 23.93 -17.25
CA VAL A 13 17.69 23.15 -16.01
C VAL A 13 16.26 22.96 -15.50
N THR A 14 15.45 24.01 -15.46
CA THR A 14 14.04 23.91 -15.05
C THR A 14 13.25 22.95 -15.94
N ARG A 15 13.49 22.97 -17.26
CA ARG A 15 12.84 22.05 -18.21
C ARG A 15 13.23 20.59 -17.94
N LEU A 16 14.52 20.32 -17.77
CA LEU A 16 15.03 18.97 -17.50
C LEU A 16 14.51 18.41 -16.18
N LEU A 17 14.42 19.25 -15.14
CA LEU A 17 13.81 18.86 -13.86
C LEU A 17 12.34 18.50 -14.06
N LYS A 18 11.60 19.33 -14.79
CA LYS A 18 10.18 19.07 -15.09
C LYS A 18 9.98 17.77 -15.88
N ASP A 19 10.79 17.54 -16.91
CA ASP A 19 10.72 16.33 -17.73
C ASP A 19 11.07 15.07 -16.91
N ARG A 20 12.04 15.19 -15.98
CA ARG A 20 12.38 14.10 -15.04
C ARG A 20 11.24 13.80 -14.07
N GLU A 21 10.62 14.83 -13.50
CA GLU A 21 9.47 14.64 -12.61
C GLU A 21 8.25 14.07 -13.36
N LEU A 22 8.02 14.50 -14.61
CA LEU A 22 6.99 13.92 -15.48
C LEU A 22 7.29 12.44 -15.78
N GLY A 23 8.55 12.11 -16.06
CA GLY A 23 8.98 10.73 -16.30
C GLY A 23 8.80 9.83 -15.07
N LYS A 24 9.09 10.33 -13.87
CA LYS A 24 8.82 9.61 -12.61
C LYS A 24 7.32 9.42 -12.38
N ALA A 25 6.52 10.45 -12.59
CA ALA A 25 5.07 10.39 -12.40
C ALA A 25 4.41 9.38 -13.37
N ASN A 26 4.89 9.32 -14.62
CA ASN A 26 4.43 8.32 -15.59
C ASN A 26 4.83 6.90 -15.16
N ALA A 27 6.08 6.69 -14.74
CA ALA A 27 6.53 5.40 -14.25
C ALA A 27 5.75 4.94 -13.00
N GLU A 28 5.46 5.86 -12.08
CA GLU A 28 4.60 5.61 -10.92
C GLU A 28 3.19 5.18 -11.34
N ALA A 29 2.57 5.92 -12.27
CA ALA A 29 1.24 5.59 -12.77
C ALA A 29 1.22 4.20 -13.43
N ASP A 30 2.25 3.84 -14.18
CA ASP A 30 2.39 2.52 -14.81
C ASP A 30 2.48 1.40 -13.76
N ILE A 31 3.32 1.57 -12.74
CA ILE A 31 3.48 0.60 -11.64
C ILE A 31 2.16 0.40 -10.89
N VAL A 32 1.45 1.49 -10.60
CA VAL A 32 0.17 1.47 -9.89
C VAL A 32 -0.90 0.78 -10.73
N ASN A 33 -1.01 1.13 -12.01
CA ASN A 33 -2.01 0.55 -12.90
C ASN A 33 -1.80 -0.95 -13.07
N GLU A 34 -0.56 -1.40 -13.26
CA GLU A 34 -0.23 -2.82 -13.36
C GLU A 34 -0.59 -3.58 -12.07
N PHE A 35 -0.22 -3.03 -10.91
CA PHE A 35 -0.59 -3.63 -9.63
C PHE A 35 -2.11 -3.72 -9.44
N LEU A 36 -2.87 -2.69 -9.84
CA LEU A 36 -4.33 -2.75 -9.79
C LEU A 36 -4.90 -3.79 -10.75
N THR A 37 -4.32 -3.96 -11.95
CA THR A 37 -4.70 -5.03 -12.87
C THR A 37 -4.52 -6.39 -12.22
N ASP A 38 -3.34 -6.66 -11.66
CA ASP A 38 -2.98 -7.95 -11.10
C ASP A 38 -3.82 -8.32 -9.86
N TYR A 39 -4.10 -7.36 -8.98
CA TYR A 39 -4.70 -7.63 -7.67
C TYR A 39 -6.16 -7.19 -7.50
N VAL A 40 -6.72 -6.44 -8.46
CA VAL A 40 -8.12 -6.00 -8.44
C VAL A 40 -8.93 -6.56 -9.61
N TRP A 41 -8.36 -6.61 -10.83
CA TRP A 41 -9.10 -7.04 -12.03
C TRP A 41 -8.89 -8.51 -12.42
N ASP A 42 -7.65 -9.01 -12.42
CA ASP A 42 -7.31 -10.35 -12.95
C ASP A 42 -6.97 -11.42 -11.90
N SER A 43 -6.98 -11.09 -10.61
CA SER A 43 -6.56 -12.04 -9.57
C SER A 43 -7.65 -13.08 -9.25
N ASN A 44 -7.45 -14.36 -9.62
CA ASN A 44 -8.21 -15.51 -9.10
C ASN A 44 -8.08 -15.74 -7.57
N VAL A 45 -7.31 -14.91 -6.85
CA VAL A 45 -6.95 -15.14 -5.45
C VAL A 45 -7.96 -14.47 -4.49
N VAL A 46 -8.63 -13.37 -4.86
CA VAL A 46 -9.34 -12.51 -3.87
C VAL A 46 -10.48 -11.60 -4.48
N ILE A 47 -11.19 -11.99 -5.54
CA ILE A 47 -12.03 -11.06 -6.38
C ILE A 47 -13.16 -10.26 -5.70
N ARG A 48 -13.47 -10.40 -4.40
CA ARG A 48 -14.51 -9.55 -3.75
C ARG A 48 -14.03 -8.59 -2.68
N THR A 49 -12.76 -8.65 -2.28
CA THR A 49 -12.31 -7.96 -1.07
C THR A 49 -11.18 -6.96 -1.29
N THR A 50 -10.66 -6.77 -2.50
CA THR A 50 -9.57 -5.80 -2.79
C THR A 50 -9.99 -4.58 -3.61
N TRP A 51 -11.27 -4.43 -3.97
CA TRP A 51 -11.75 -3.28 -4.76
C TRP A 51 -11.39 -1.93 -4.14
N PHE A 52 -11.34 -1.86 -2.81
CA PHE A 52 -11.00 -0.64 -2.08
C PHE A 52 -9.59 -0.13 -2.39
N LEU A 53 -8.71 -0.99 -2.90
CA LEU A 53 -7.33 -0.64 -3.16
C LEU A 53 -7.22 0.55 -4.11
N ARG A 54 -8.02 0.54 -5.18
CA ARG A 54 -8.10 1.61 -6.18
C ARG A 54 -8.71 2.88 -5.62
N ASP A 55 -9.90 2.78 -5.05
CA ASP A 55 -10.66 3.96 -4.60
C ASP A 55 -9.92 4.71 -3.49
N LEU A 56 -9.31 3.96 -2.56
CA LEU A 56 -8.51 4.56 -1.51
C LEU A 56 -7.20 5.15 -2.04
N TYR A 57 -6.59 4.55 -3.07
CA TYR A 57 -5.41 5.12 -3.72
C TYR A 57 -5.73 6.47 -4.37
N MET A 58 -6.82 6.53 -5.14
CA MET A 58 -7.23 7.74 -5.87
C MET A 58 -7.66 8.87 -4.93
N SER A 59 -8.27 8.54 -3.79
CA SER A 59 -8.67 9.53 -2.77
C SER A 59 -7.56 9.92 -1.79
N SER A 60 -6.48 9.14 -1.69
CA SER A 60 -5.35 9.44 -0.82
C SER A 60 -4.37 10.42 -1.45
N SER A 61 -3.87 11.37 -0.66
CA SER A 61 -2.83 12.31 -1.09
C SER A 61 -1.48 11.61 -1.31
N PRO A 62 -0.66 12.05 -2.30
CA PRO A 62 0.72 11.58 -2.44
C PRO A 62 1.51 11.72 -1.14
N GLY A 63 2.37 10.73 -0.84
CA GLY A 63 3.15 10.68 0.39
C GLY A 63 2.35 10.39 1.67
N SER A 64 1.04 10.11 1.58
CA SER A 64 0.26 9.66 2.72
C SER A 64 0.60 8.23 3.12
N LEU A 65 0.25 7.85 4.36
CA LEU A 65 0.45 6.51 4.91
C LEU A 65 -0.01 5.42 3.94
N TYR A 66 -1.22 5.55 3.42
CA TYR A 66 -1.78 4.56 2.51
C TYR A 66 -1.02 4.51 1.18
N ARG A 67 -0.60 5.66 0.64
CA ARG A 67 0.15 5.72 -0.62
C ARG A 67 1.53 5.10 -0.51
N GLU A 68 2.25 5.32 0.59
CA GLU A 68 3.56 4.68 0.82
C GLU A 68 3.42 3.16 0.95
N ALA A 69 2.43 2.68 1.72
CA ALA A 69 2.16 1.25 1.84
C ALA A 69 1.78 0.62 0.48
N PHE A 70 0.95 1.30 -0.30
CA PHE A 70 0.56 0.87 -1.65
C PHE A 70 1.75 0.80 -2.60
N HIS A 71 2.56 1.86 -2.65
CA HIS A 71 3.77 1.89 -3.47
C HIS A 71 4.72 0.76 -3.12
N ALA A 72 4.91 0.47 -1.83
CA ALA A 72 5.72 -0.65 -1.39
C ALA A 72 5.28 -1.97 -2.02
N ALA A 73 4.00 -2.30 -1.92
CA ALA A 73 3.44 -3.53 -2.48
C ALA A 73 3.53 -3.57 -4.01
N ALA A 74 3.23 -2.45 -4.69
CA ALA A 74 3.25 -2.34 -6.14
C ALA A 74 4.67 -2.48 -6.71
N LEU A 75 5.64 -1.76 -6.14
CA LEU A 75 7.05 -1.85 -6.50
C LEU A 75 7.59 -3.26 -6.26
N ARG A 76 7.24 -3.88 -5.13
CA ARG A 76 7.67 -5.25 -4.83
C ARG A 76 7.08 -6.28 -5.79
N SER A 77 5.79 -6.15 -6.13
CA SER A 77 5.18 -7.06 -7.11
C SER A 77 5.87 -6.96 -8.45
N ARG A 78 6.03 -5.74 -8.98
CA ARG A 78 6.71 -5.52 -10.26
C ARG A 78 8.17 -5.97 -10.23
N ALA A 79 8.88 -5.70 -9.14
CA ALA A 79 10.27 -6.11 -8.96
C ALA A 79 10.41 -7.63 -9.05
N ASN A 80 9.47 -8.39 -8.47
CA ASN A 80 9.47 -9.85 -8.54
C ASN A 80 9.16 -10.35 -9.95
N GLN A 81 8.16 -9.77 -10.63
CA GLN A 81 7.79 -10.15 -12.00
C GLN A 81 8.92 -9.90 -13.01
N GLN A 82 9.64 -8.79 -12.85
CA GLN A 82 10.69 -8.36 -13.79
C GLN A 82 12.11 -8.68 -13.29
N SER A 83 12.25 -9.28 -12.11
CA SER A 83 13.54 -9.53 -11.45
C SER A 83 14.42 -8.27 -11.28
N LEU A 84 13.81 -7.12 -10.98
CA LEU A 84 14.48 -5.81 -10.90
C LEU A 84 14.86 -5.45 -9.45
N LYS A 85 16.14 -5.67 -9.10
CA LYS A 85 16.66 -5.42 -7.73
C LYS A 85 16.51 -3.97 -7.24
N TRP A 86 16.59 -2.99 -8.14
CA TRP A 86 16.46 -1.58 -7.75
C TRP A 86 15.02 -1.21 -7.37
N MET A 87 14.02 -1.78 -8.06
CA MET A 87 12.61 -1.62 -7.69
C MET A 87 12.30 -2.30 -6.37
N ALA A 88 12.91 -3.47 -6.13
CA ALA A 88 12.82 -4.15 -4.84
C ALA A 88 13.33 -3.27 -3.70
N ALA A 89 14.49 -2.64 -3.87
CA ALA A 89 15.05 -1.72 -2.87
C ALA A 89 14.17 -0.48 -2.66
N GLU A 90 13.60 0.10 -3.72
CA GLU A 90 12.68 1.25 -3.56
C GLU A 90 11.37 0.83 -2.88
N GLY A 91 10.87 -0.37 -3.18
CA GLY A 91 9.73 -0.95 -2.48
C GLY A 91 10.00 -1.13 -0.98
N ASP A 92 11.20 -1.54 -0.59
CA ASP A 92 11.61 -1.63 0.82
C ASP A 92 11.68 -0.26 1.50
N ASN A 93 12.18 0.75 0.80
CA ASN A 93 12.20 2.12 1.31
C ASN A 93 10.79 2.64 1.55
N ALA A 94 9.89 2.46 0.57
CA ALA A 94 8.47 2.82 0.71
C ALA A 94 7.80 2.05 1.86
N TYR A 95 8.13 0.76 2.00
CA TYR A 95 7.64 -0.06 3.11
C TYR A 95 8.07 0.49 4.47
N GLY A 96 9.36 0.83 4.62
CA GLY A 96 9.89 1.42 5.85
C GLY A 96 9.26 2.77 6.21
N ARG A 97 9.02 3.63 5.21
CA ARG A 97 8.28 4.89 5.39
C ARG A 97 6.84 4.62 5.83
N GLY A 98 6.15 3.72 5.14
CA GLY A 98 4.79 3.29 5.47
C GLY A 98 4.68 2.75 6.88
N LEU A 99 5.62 1.90 7.33
CA LEU A 99 5.66 1.38 8.71
C LEU A 99 5.86 2.48 9.75
N THR A 100 6.75 3.43 9.47
CA THR A 100 7.00 4.56 10.37
C THR A 100 5.74 5.41 10.54
N MET A 101 5.05 5.71 9.43
CA MET A 101 3.79 6.44 9.43
C MET A 101 2.66 5.63 10.08
N LEU A 102 2.62 4.30 9.87
CA LEU A 102 1.62 3.43 10.45
C LEU A 102 1.76 3.45 11.97
N LYS A 103 2.99 3.32 12.48
CA LYS A 103 3.27 3.42 13.91
C LYS A 103 2.75 4.75 14.48
N ALA A 104 3.07 5.87 13.85
CA ALA A 104 2.59 7.18 14.28
C ALA A 104 1.05 7.26 14.29
N ALA A 105 0.40 6.72 13.25
CA ALA A 105 -1.07 6.69 13.16
C ALA A 105 -1.72 5.77 14.22
N LEU A 106 -1.03 4.72 14.68
CA LEU A 106 -1.49 3.85 15.76
C LEU A 106 -1.41 4.52 17.13
N GLU A 107 -0.47 5.45 17.30
CA GLU A 107 -0.28 6.23 18.54
C GLU A 107 -1.23 7.44 18.62
N ASP A 108 -1.74 7.93 17.49
CA ASP A 108 -2.71 9.04 17.42
C ASP A 108 -4.17 8.55 17.53
N PRO A 109 -4.92 8.95 18.59
CA PRO A 109 -6.31 8.56 18.79
C PRO A 109 -7.28 8.95 17.65
N ALA A 110 -6.97 10.02 16.90
CA ALA A 110 -7.78 10.45 15.76
C ALA A 110 -7.51 9.60 14.52
N GLN A 111 -6.26 9.15 14.32
CA GLN A 111 -5.84 8.41 13.13
C GLN A 111 -6.04 6.90 13.27
N VAL A 112 -5.91 6.34 14.48
CA VAL A 112 -5.92 4.89 14.72
C VAL A 112 -7.19 4.19 14.25
N LYS A 113 -8.34 4.89 14.25
CA LYS A 113 -9.65 4.33 13.85
C LYS A 113 -10.03 4.59 12.39
N THR A 114 -9.18 5.27 11.61
CA THR A 114 -9.50 5.62 10.23
C THR A 114 -9.42 4.42 9.30
N ASP A 115 -10.16 4.49 8.18
CA ASP A 115 -10.08 3.49 7.11
C ASP A 115 -8.67 3.42 6.51
N ALA A 116 -7.99 4.57 6.38
CA ALA A 116 -6.63 4.66 5.86
C ALA A 116 -5.63 3.86 6.71
N THR A 117 -5.71 3.95 8.03
CA THR A 117 -4.84 3.18 8.95
C THR A 117 -5.07 1.67 8.81
N LEU A 118 -6.32 1.22 8.81
CA LEU A 118 -6.62 -0.21 8.66
C LEU A 118 -6.21 -0.74 7.28
N ALA A 119 -6.49 0.01 6.23
CA ALA A 119 -6.10 -0.35 4.87
C ALA A 119 -4.58 -0.35 4.69
N ALA A 120 -3.85 0.61 5.27
CA ALA A 120 -2.40 0.61 5.23
C ALA A 120 -1.81 -0.62 5.94
N ALA A 121 -2.34 -1.00 7.12
CA ALA A 121 -1.94 -2.24 7.80
C ALA A 121 -2.24 -3.50 6.97
N PHE A 122 -3.28 -3.48 6.13
CA PHE A 122 -3.52 -4.53 5.15
C PHE A 122 -2.43 -4.58 4.08
N VAL A 123 -2.19 -3.46 3.42
CA VAL A 123 -1.27 -3.40 2.29
C VAL A 123 0.18 -3.61 2.73
N CYS A 124 0.57 -3.20 3.94
CA CYS A 124 1.84 -3.59 4.55
C CYS A 124 1.99 -5.12 4.62
N GLY A 125 0.97 -5.83 5.11
CA GLY A 125 0.98 -7.29 5.14
C GLY A 125 0.97 -7.94 3.75
N LEU A 126 0.33 -7.30 2.76
CA LEU A 126 0.39 -7.73 1.36
C LEU A 126 1.79 -7.55 0.77
N SER A 127 2.44 -6.42 1.06
CA SER A 127 3.83 -6.15 0.67
C SER A 127 4.79 -7.19 1.25
N GLU A 128 4.64 -7.55 2.52
CA GLU A 128 5.46 -8.60 3.16
C GLU A 128 5.27 -9.96 2.46
N LEU A 129 4.01 -10.34 2.19
CA LEU A 129 3.68 -11.58 1.49
C LEU A 129 4.31 -11.62 0.09
N ILE A 130 4.18 -10.53 -0.67
CA ILE A 130 4.77 -10.41 -2.00
C ILE A 130 6.29 -10.46 -1.92
N SER A 131 6.90 -9.82 -0.93
CA SER A 131 8.36 -9.78 -0.76
C SER A 131 8.93 -11.12 -0.29
N GLY A 132 8.10 -12.06 0.17
CA GLY A 132 8.54 -13.28 0.85
C GLY A 132 9.27 -13.02 2.17
N PHE A 133 9.15 -11.81 2.71
CA PHE A 133 9.91 -11.37 3.88
C PHE A 133 9.26 -11.89 5.16
N GLN A 134 9.86 -12.93 5.78
CA GLN A 134 9.49 -13.44 7.10
C GLN A 134 7.99 -13.80 7.29
N THR A 135 7.22 -13.98 6.21
CA THR A 135 5.81 -14.35 6.29
C THR A 135 5.64 -15.86 6.15
N LYS A 136 4.79 -16.45 7.01
CA LYS A 136 4.11 -17.70 6.67
C LYS A 136 3.17 -17.45 5.48
N SER A 137 2.86 -18.48 4.71
CA SER A 137 2.32 -18.42 3.34
C SER A 137 0.95 -17.73 3.12
N CYS A 138 0.39 -17.01 4.10
CA CYS A 138 -0.93 -16.39 4.03
C CYS A 138 -1.05 -15.08 4.83
N LEU A 139 -1.87 -14.13 4.36
CA LEU A 139 -2.19 -12.87 5.06
C LEU A 139 -2.88 -13.07 6.41
N SER A 140 -3.56 -14.21 6.64
CA SER A 140 -4.18 -14.51 7.93
C SER A 140 -3.18 -14.94 9.01
N ASP A 141 -1.94 -15.26 8.64
CA ASP A 141 -0.89 -15.72 9.57
C ASP A 141 0.37 -14.84 9.50
N ASN A 142 0.25 -13.61 8.97
CA ASN A 142 1.34 -12.64 8.96
C ASN A 142 1.32 -11.72 10.19
N HIS A 143 2.45 -11.05 10.46
CA HIS A 143 2.66 -10.25 11.68
C HIS A 143 1.62 -9.13 11.87
N HIS A 144 1.05 -8.61 10.77
CA HIS A 144 0.02 -7.58 10.82
C HIS A 144 -1.39 -8.11 11.09
N HIS A 145 -1.65 -9.43 10.96
CA HIS A 145 -3.00 -9.99 11.13
C HIS A 145 -3.60 -9.66 12.50
N ARG A 146 -2.86 -9.93 13.59
CA ARG A 146 -3.32 -9.62 14.96
C ARG A 146 -3.58 -8.13 15.16
N GLY A 147 -2.71 -7.27 14.61
CA GLY A 147 -2.89 -5.82 14.64
C GLY A 147 -4.17 -5.38 13.92
N ARG A 148 -4.44 -5.92 12.72
CA ARG A 148 -5.67 -5.64 11.97
C ARG A 148 -6.92 -6.08 12.73
N ILE A 149 -6.92 -7.26 13.34
CA ILE A 149 -8.05 -7.71 14.17
C ILE A 149 -8.27 -6.77 15.36
N MET A 150 -7.20 -6.29 16.00
CA MET A 150 -7.32 -5.31 17.08
C MET A 150 -7.91 -3.99 16.59
N LEU A 151 -7.43 -3.47 15.45
CA LEU A 151 -7.98 -2.25 14.83
C LEU A 151 -9.48 -2.40 14.54
N LEU A 152 -9.92 -3.52 13.98
CA LEU A 152 -11.35 -3.79 13.76
C LEU A 152 -12.16 -3.76 15.06
N ARG A 153 -11.63 -4.37 16.13
CA ARG A 153 -12.29 -4.36 17.45
C ARG A 153 -12.38 -2.94 18.01
N MET A 154 -11.32 -2.15 17.92
CA MET A 154 -11.28 -0.76 18.39
C MET A 154 -12.24 0.16 17.63
N ARG A 155 -12.44 -0.09 16.33
CA ARG A 155 -13.38 0.67 15.49
C ARG A 155 -14.84 0.33 15.79
N GLY A 156 -15.13 -0.89 16.23
CA GLY A 156 -16.47 -1.32 16.63
C GLY A 156 -17.51 -1.22 15.51
N VAL A 157 -18.79 -1.12 15.85
CA VAL A 157 -19.89 -1.09 14.86
C VAL A 157 -19.87 0.12 13.93
N GLU A 158 -19.20 1.20 14.33
CA GLU A 158 -19.08 2.44 13.57
C GLU A 158 -18.40 2.24 12.21
N GLN A 159 -17.51 1.25 12.08
CA GLN A 159 -16.86 0.94 10.80
C GLN A 159 -17.84 0.47 9.73
N LEU A 160 -19.02 -0.03 10.13
CA LEU A 160 -20.05 -0.49 9.18
C LEU A 160 -20.81 0.68 8.54
N ARG A 161 -20.60 1.92 9.00
CA ARG A 161 -21.28 3.12 8.48
C ARG A 161 -20.66 3.63 7.17
N SER A 162 -19.43 3.26 6.84
CA SER A 162 -18.82 3.57 5.54
C SER A 162 -18.80 2.31 4.65
N PRO A 163 -18.99 2.44 3.32
CA PRO A 163 -18.82 1.31 2.40
C PRO A 163 -17.43 0.68 2.50
N LEU A 164 -16.39 1.51 2.66
CA LEU A 164 -15.01 1.08 2.83
C LEU A 164 -14.79 0.33 4.14
N GLY A 165 -15.26 0.86 5.26
CA GLY A 165 -15.14 0.20 6.56
C GLY A 165 -15.93 -1.11 6.64
N SER A 166 -17.11 -1.17 6.01
CA SER A 166 -17.87 -2.42 5.84
C SER A 166 -17.11 -3.45 5.03
N CYS A 167 -16.46 -3.04 3.94
CA CYS A 167 -15.63 -3.93 3.14
C CYS A 167 -14.44 -4.45 3.92
N LEU A 168 -13.64 -3.55 4.52
CA LEU A 168 -12.48 -3.91 5.32
C LEU A 168 -12.88 -4.86 6.47
N TYR A 169 -14.01 -4.62 7.13
CA TYR A 169 -14.56 -5.53 8.11
C TYR A 169 -14.86 -6.91 7.50
N GLY A 170 -15.54 -6.97 6.35
CA GLY A 170 -15.81 -8.22 5.65
C GLY A 170 -14.54 -8.98 5.25
N VAL A 171 -13.49 -8.28 4.80
CA VAL A 171 -12.20 -8.89 4.43
C VAL A 171 -11.58 -9.62 5.62
N PHE A 172 -11.48 -8.93 6.76
CA PHE A 172 -10.68 -9.40 7.89
C PHE A 172 -11.48 -10.18 8.94
N ASN A 173 -12.80 -10.03 8.96
CA ASN A 173 -13.69 -10.76 9.86
C ASN A 173 -14.23 -12.05 9.22
N THR A 174 -13.70 -12.45 8.05
CA THR A 174 -13.91 -13.81 7.56
C THR A 174 -13.16 -14.76 8.49
N LYS A 175 -13.87 -15.71 9.11
CA LYS A 175 -13.24 -16.80 9.85
C LYS A 175 -12.24 -17.46 8.90
N SER A 176 -10.94 -17.36 9.18
CA SER A 176 -9.99 -18.28 8.53
C SER A 176 -10.51 -19.70 8.77
N PRO A 177 -10.57 -20.58 7.76
CA PRO A 177 -10.88 -21.98 8.00
C PRO A 177 -9.90 -22.46 9.07
N ASP A 178 -10.47 -22.83 10.21
CA ASP A 178 -9.76 -23.23 11.40
C ASP A 178 -8.96 -24.50 11.06
N HIS A 179 -7.65 -24.36 10.86
CA HIS A 179 -6.74 -25.50 10.74
C HIS A 179 -6.32 -26.05 12.11
N THR A 180 -6.92 -25.57 13.21
CA THR A 180 -6.75 -26.12 14.55
C THR A 180 -8.02 -26.84 15.02
N ARG A 181 -8.38 -27.90 14.29
CA ARG A 181 -8.99 -29.08 14.91
C ARG A 181 -7.92 -30.13 15.12
N GLU A 182 -7.08 -29.92 16.11
CA GLU A 182 -6.40 -31.01 16.80
C GLU A 182 -7.23 -31.36 18.04
N THR A 183 -7.89 -32.51 17.93
CA THR A 183 -7.96 -33.57 18.94
C THR A 183 -8.26 -33.16 20.39
N ILE A 184 -9.52 -33.38 20.79
CA ILE A 184 -9.85 -33.98 22.09
C ILE A 184 -10.70 -35.23 21.80
#